data_AF-A0A520R634-F1
#
_entry.id   AF-A0A520R634-F1
#
_cell.length_a   1.000
_cell.length_b   1.000
_cell.length_c   1.000
_cell.angle_alpha   90.00
_cell.angle_beta   90.00
_cell.angle_gamma   90.00
#
_symmetry.space_group_name_H-M   'P 1'
#
loop_
_entity.id
_entity.type
_entity.pdbx_description
1 polymer ?
#
loop_
_entity_poly.entity_id
_entity_poly.type
_entity_poly.pdbx_seq_one_letter_code
_entity_poly.pdbx_strand_id
1 'polypeptide(L)'
;LVCAGTNGHETEEDFLGAGAIIHAGLSESGRDHLLDSKSKKASSEFFRIVNGSNDTQSQLVASFRQSLGGRNLIELGMDSDLVLAAAMDQCCLVPYLCPKTGRLVSFDALQCIRK
;
A
#
# COMPACT_ATOMS: atom_id res chain seq x y z
N LEU A 1 -5.58 -8.76 -1.51
CA LEU A 1 -4.55 -8.00 -0.75
C LEU A 1 -4.76 -8.28 0.73
N VAL A 2 -3.71 -8.40 1.52
CA VAL A 2 -3.80 -8.69 2.95
C VAL A 2 -3.16 -7.52 3.70
N CYS A 3 -3.98 -6.80 4.47
CA CYS A 3 -3.54 -5.72 5.35
C CYS A 3 -3.10 -6.32 6.69
N ALA A 4 -1.97 -5.86 7.22
CA ALA A 4 -1.47 -6.33 8.51
C ALA A 4 -2.25 -5.69 9.66
N GLY A 5 -2.63 -4.42 9.49
CA GLY A 5 -3.18 -3.59 10.54
C GLY A 5 -2.15 -3.28 11.62
N THR A 6 -2.62 -2.76 12.75
CA THR A 6 -1.80 -2.46 13.93
C THR A 6 -2.51 -2.96 15.18
N ASN A 7 -1.83 -3.81 15.98
CA ASN A 7 -2.36 -4.38 17.23
C ASN A 7 -3.74 -5.06 17.08
N GLY A 8 -3.98 -5.73 15.95
CA GLY A 8 -5.24 -6.41 15.66
C GLY A 8 -6.35 -5.50 15.13
N HIS A 9 -6.07 -4.21 14.90
CA HIS A 9 -7.00 -3.26 14.30
C HIS A 9 -6.69 -3.04 12.82
N GLU A 10 -7.74 -2.98 12.00
CA GLU A 10 -7.62 -2.46 10.63
C GLU A 10 -7.17 -1.00 10.69
N THR A 11 -6.26 -0.60 9.80
CA THR A 11 -5.71 0.75 9.77
C THR A 11 -5.89 1.41 8.42
N GLU A 12 -6.01 2.74 8.44
CA GLU A 12 -6.29 3.51 7.22
C GLU A 12 -5.10 3.49 6.26
N GLU A 13 -3.85 3.54 6.75
CA GLU A 13 -2.66 3.49 5.90
C GLU A 13 -2.55 2.19 5.09
N ASP A 14 -2.83 1.04 5.72
CA ASP A 14 -2.85 -0.26 5.04
C ASP A 14 -4.00 -0.35 4.04
N PHE A 15 -5.17 0.19 4.40
CA PHE A 15 -6.35 0.20 3.55
C PHE A 15 -6.13 1.07 2.31
N LEU A 16 -5.47 2.22 2.46
CA LEU A 16 -5.08 3.11 1.37
C LEU A 16 -3.99 2.48 0.50
N GLY A 17 -2.99 1.81 1.08
CA GLY A 17 -1.99 1.06 0.33
C GLY A 17 -2.62 -0.05 -0.52
N ALA A 18 -3.60 -0.78 0.04
CA ALA A 18 -4.36 -1.76 -0.72
C ALA A 18 -5.20 -1.10 -1.83
N GLY A 19 -5.82 0.04 -1.54
CA GLY A 19 -6.57 0.84 -2.51
C GLY A 19 -5.71 1.29 -3.70
N ALA A 20 -4.49 1.75 -3.45
CA ALA A 20 -3.54 2.15 -4.49
C ALA A 20 -3.21 1.00 -5.46
N ILE A 21 -2.89 -0.19 -4.93
CA ILE A 21 -2.58 -1.38 -5.73
C ILE A 21 -3.79 -1.80 -6.57
N ILE A 22 -4.99 -1.79 -5.99
CA ILE A 22 -6.23 -2.11 -6.72
C ILE A 22 -6.47 -1.09 -7.83
N HIS A 23 -6.36 0.20 -7.51
CA HIS A 23 -6.58 1.29 -8.47
C HIS A 23 -5.64 1.17 -9.68
N ALA A 24 -4.35 0.92 -9.44
CA ALA A 24 -3.38 0.64 -10.50
C ALA A 24 -3.79 -0.55 -11.37
N GLY A 25 -4.10 -1.71 -10.76
CA GLY A 25 -4.48 -2.91 -11.52
C GLY A 25 -5.81 -2.81 -12.28
N LEU A 26 -6.76 -1.98 -11.82
CA LEU A 26 -8.00 -1.73 -12.55
C LEU A 26 -7.79 -0.84 -13.77
N SER A 27 -6.96 0.21 -13.63
CA SER A 27 -6.65 1.14 -14.73
C SER A 27 -6.08 0.43 -15.96
N GLU A 28 -5.40 -0.71 -15.75
CA GLU A 28 -4.81 -1.53 -16.82
C GLU A 28 -5.76 -2.59 -17.40
N SER A 29 -6.80 -3.00 -16.66
CA SER A 29 -7.56 -4.22 -16.98
C SER A 29 -9.07 -4.03 -17.20
N GLY A 30 -9.68 -2.95 -16.70
CA GLY A 30 -11.13 -2.70 -16.80
C GLY A 30 -12.01 -3.76 -16.10
N ARG A 31 -11.46 -4.49 -15.11
CA ARG A 31 -12.10 -5.64 -14.46
C ARG A 31 -12.80 -5.31 -13.13
N ASP A 32 -13.35 -4.11 -12.99
CA ASP A 32 -13.99 -3.61 -11.76
C ASP A 32 -15.11 -4.54 -11.22
N HIS A 33 -15.75 -5.29 -12.11
CA HIS A 33 -16.79 -6.26 -11.77
C HIS A 33 -16.29 -7.44 -10.93
N LEU A 34 -14.99 -7.74 -10.94
CA LEU A 34 -14.38 -8.82 -10.15
C LEU A 34 -14.08 -8.42 -8.71
N LEU A 35 -14.16 -7.13 -8.37
CA LEU A 35 -13.89 -6.66 -7.02
C LEU A 35 -15.05 -6.93 -6.06
N ASP A 36 -14.73 -7.47 -4.89
CA ASP A 36 -15.64 -7.49 -3.76
C ASP A 36 -15.89 -6.06 -3.22
N SER A 37 -16.86 -5.93 -2.31
CA SER A 37 -17.26 -4.63 -1.77
C SER A 37 -16.13 -3.92 -0.99
N LYS A 38 -15.28 -4.68 -0.28
CA LYS A 38 -14.18 -4.11 0.51
C LYS A 38 -13.07 -3.57 -0.39
N SER A 39 -12.77 -4.29 -1.46
CA SER A 39 -11.80 -3.92 -2.49
C SER A 39 -12.26 -2.70 -3.28
N LYS A 40 -13.55 -2.62 -3.63
CA LYS A 40 -14.15 -1.41 -4.24
C LYS A 40 -14.00 -0.21 -3.33
N LYS A 41 -14.36 -0.35 -2.05
CA LYS A 41 -14.23 0.72 -1.05
C LYS A 41 -12.78 1.18 -0.91
N ALA A 42 -11.80 0.27 -0.84
CA ALA A 42 -10.38 0.61 -0.75
C ALA A 42 -9.92 1.46 -1.95
N SER A 43 -10.23 1.03 -3.17
CA SER A 43 -9.92 1.77 -4.39
C SER A 43 -10.57 3.16 -4.39
N SER A 44 -11.85 3.25 -4.01
CA SER A 44 -12.57 4.54 -3.95
C SER A 44 -12.00 5.49 -2.88
N GLU A 45 -11.60 5.01 -1.71
CA GLU A 45 -10.99 5.84 -0.67
C GLU A 45 -9.61 6.37 -1.09
N PHE A 46 -8.79 5.51 -1.70
CA PHE A 46 -7.52 5.96 -2.29
C PHE A 46 -7.77 7.01 -3.38
N PHE A 47 -8.65 6.71 -4.33
CA PHE A 47 -8.99 7.65 -5.40
C PHE A 47 -9.49 8.99 -4.85
N ARG A 48 -10.32 8.99 -3.81
CA ARG A 48 -10.81 10.22 -3.16
C ARG A 48 -9.68 11.12 -2.63
N ILE A 49 -8.60 10.54 -2.13
CA ILE A 49 -7.45 11.30 -1.59
C ILE A 49 -6.59 11.87 -2.71
N VAL A 50 -6.39 11.10 -3.78
CA VAL A 50 -5.43 11.47 -4.84
C VAL A 50 -6.08 12.22 -6.01
N ASN A 51 -7.39 12.09 -6.21
CA ASN A 51 -8.10 12.71 -7.33
C ASN A 51 -8.24 14.23 -7.15
N GLY A 52 -7.90 14.98 -8.20
CA GLY A 52 -8.03 16.45 -8.23
C GLY A 52 -6.97 17.24 -7.46
N SER A 53 -5.97 16.57 -6.88
CA SER A 53 -4.81 17.22 -6.27
C SER A 53 -3.62 17.25 -7.24
N ASN A 54 -2.96 18.41 -7.35
CA ASN A 54 -1.67 18.52 -8.05
C ASN A 54 -0.49 18.01 -7.18
N ASP A 55 -0.75 17.69 -5.91
CA ASP A 55 0.24 17.22 -4.96
C ASP A 55 -0.30 15.99 -4.21
N THR A 56 -0.27 14.83 -4.89
CA THR A 56 -0.70 13.56 -4.34
C THR A 56 0.13 13.14 -3.13
N GLN A 57 1.43 13.41 -3.16
CA GLN A 57 2.36 13.05 -2.09
C GLN A 57 1.93 13.68 -0.76
N SER A 58 1.72 14.99 -0.73
CA SER A 58 1.33 15.67 0.51
C SER A 58 -0.03 15.21 1.05
N GLN A 59 -0.97 14.86 0.18
CA GLN A 59 -2.30 14.35 0.59
C GLN A 59 -2.21 12.96 1.24
N LEU A 60 -1.36 12.08 0.71
CA LEU A 60 -1.11 10.76 1.30
C LEU A 60 -0.39 10.90 2.63
N VAL A 61 0.65 11.75 2.72
CA VAL A 61 1.35 12.02 3.99
C VAL A 61 0.38 12.58 5.03
N ALA A 62 -0.47 13.55 4.66
CA ALA A 62 -1.49 14.09 5.56
C ALA A 62 -2.47 13.02 6.05
N SER A 63 -2.88 12.11 5.17
CA SER A 63 -3.75 10.98 5.54
C SER A 63 -3.05 9.99 6.47
N PHE A 64 -1.77 9.69 6.22
CA PHE A 64 -0.97 8.81 7.07
C PHE A 64 -0.75 9.44 8.46
N ARG A 65 -0.50 10.74 8.56
CA ARG A 65 -0.40 11.43 9.87
C ARG A 65 -1.66 11.29 10.73
N GLN A 66 -2.83 11.17 10.10
CA GLN A 66 -4.10 10.97 10.81
C GLN A 66 -4.39 9.51 11.11
N SER A 67 -3.59 8.56 10.62
CA SER A 67 -3.87 7.14 10.78
C SER A 67 -3.30 6.56 12.07
N LEU A 68 -3.74 5.36 12.48
CA LEU A 68 -3.21 4.71 13.68
C LEU A 68 -1.70 4.45 13.56
N GLY A 69 -1.25 3.86 12.45
CA GLY A 69 0.17 3.62 12.23
C GLY A 69 0.98 4.91 12.18
N GLY A 70 0.47 5.97 11.54
CA GLY A 70 1.21 7.21 11.45
C GLY A 70 1.29 8.00 12.76
N ARG A 71 0.22 8.02 13.57
CA ARG A 71 0.27 8.60 14.92
C ARG A 71 1.31 7.88 15.79
N ASN A 72 1.42 6.56 15.69
CA ASN A 72 2.44 5.81 16.41
C ASN A 72 3.85 6.19 15.98
N LEU A 73 4.10 6.36 14.68
CA LEU A 73 5.40 6.82 14.18
C LEU A 73 5.74 8.24 14.66
N ILE A 74 4.77 9.15 14.70
CA ILE A 74 4.97 10.50 15.23
C ILE A 74 5.34 10.45 16.72
N GLU A 75 4.66 9.63 17.52
CA GLU A 75 4.96 9.45 18.95
C GLU A 75 6.39 8.93 19.18
N LEU A 76 6.89 8.10 18.26
CA LEU A 76 8.27 7.59 18.26
C LEU A 76 9.30 8.57 17.68
N GLY A 77 8.89 9.76 17.22
CA GLY A 77 9.78 10.75 16.59
C GLY A 77 10.18 10.41 15.15
N MET A 78 9.42 9.56 14.47
CA MET A 78 9.68 9.03 13.12
C MET A 78 8.79 9.66 12.03
N ASP A 79 8.41 10.94 12.16
CA ASP A 79 7.52 11.61 11.18
C ASP A 79 8.10 11.59 9.74
N SER A 80 9.43 11.60 9.60
CA SER A 80 10.11 11.49 8.30
C SER A 80 9.76 10.21 7.54
N ASP A 81 9.47 9.12 8.25
CA ASP A 81 9.18 7.82 7.64
C ASP A 81 7.80 7.84 6.96
N LEU A 82 6.89 8.73 7.36
CA LEU A 82 5.61 8.92 6.69
C LEU A 82 5.79 9.44 5.27
N VAL A 83 6.80 10.28 5.04
CA VAL A 83 7.12 10.80 3.71
C VAL A 83 7.60 9.66 2.81
N LEU A 84 8.49 8.81 3.32
CA LEU A 84 9.00 7.65 2.60
C LEU A 84 7.89 6.63 2.33
N ALA A 85 7.05 6.34 3.33
CA ALA A 85 5.97 5.36 3.21
C ALA A 85 4.85 5.80 2.25
N ALA A 86 4.57 7.10 2.16
CA ALA A 86 3.57 7.66 1.24
C ALA A 86 4.07 7.79 -0.20
N ALA A 87 5.37 7.61 -0.44
CA ALA A 87 5.97 7.82 -1.75
C ALA A 87 5.56 6.73 -2.73
N MET A 88 4.86 7.13 -3.79
CA MET A 88 4.42 6.23 -4.85
C MET A 88 5.54 5.96 -5.86
N ASP A 89 5.57 4.74 -6.39
CA ASP A 89 6.43 4.29 -7.49
C ASP A 89 7.94 4.57 -7.32
N GLN A 90 8.43 4.64 -6.08
CA GLN A 90 9.86 4.86 -5.80
C GLN A 90 10.74 3.63 -6.05
N CYS A 91 10.15 2.44 -6.18
CA CYS A 91 10.88 1.20 -6.36
C CYS A 91 10.19 0.30 -7.39
N CYS A 92 10.96 -0.15 -8.39
CA CYS A 92 10.50 -1.10 -9.41
C CYS A 92 10.79 -2.56 -9.00
N LEU A 93 10.51 -2.92 -7.74
CA LEU A 93 10.76 -4.26 -7.18
C LEU A 93 9.51 -4.78 -6.50
N VAL A 94 9.13 -6.02 -6.82
CA VAL A 94 8.14 -6.79 -6.05
C VAL A 94 8.87 -7.87 -5.26
N PRO A 95 8.91 -7.80 -3.92
CA PRO A 95 9.47 -8.86 -3.09
C PRO A 95 8.61 -10.13 -3.13
N TYR A 96 9.27 -11.29 -3.13
CA TYR A 96 8.66 -12.61 -2.98
C TYR A 96 9.18 -13.31 -1.73
N LEU A 97 8.28 -13.78 -0.87
CA LEU A 97 8.65 -14.60 0.29
C LEU A 97 8.93 -16.04 -0.13
N CYS A 98 10.18 -16.49 0.02
CA CYS A 98 10.56 -17.89 -0.22
C CYS A 98 10.05 -18.78 0.93
N PRO A 99 9.09 -19.70 0.70
CA PRO A 99 8.50 -20.48 1.79
C PRO A 99 9.49 -21.46 2.44
N LYS A 100 10.50 -21.90 1.69
CA LYS A 100 11.53 -22.82 2.18
C LYS A 100 12.50 -22.16 3.17
N THR A 101 12.79 -20.86 2.98
CA THR A 101 13.85 -20.16 3.71
C THR A 101 13.34 -19.03 4.61
N GLY A 102 12.09 -18.60 4.43
CA GLY A 102 11.52 -17.45 5.13
C GLY A 102 12.13 -16.10 4.70
N ARG A 103 12.93 -16.06 3.63
CA ARG A 103 13.58 -14.82 3.14
C ARG A 103 12.79 -14.16 2.02
N LEU A 104 12.84 -12.83 1.97
CA LEU A 104 12.40 -12.07 0.80
C LEU A 104 13.48 -12.13 -0.29
N VAL A 105 13.06 -12.42 -1.52
CA VAL A 105 13.88 -12.38 -2.74
C VAL A 105 13.20 -11.49 -3.78
N SER A 106 13.90 -11.03 -4.82
CA SER A 106 13.23 -10.35 -5.92
C SER A 106 12.35 -11.32 -6.71
N PHE A 107 11.19 -10.87 -7.16
CA PHE A 107 10.30 -11.67 -8.00
C PHE A 107 11.02 -12.12 -9.29
N ASP A 108 11.85 -11.28 -9.88
CA ASP A 108 12.60 -11.62 -11.10
C ASP A 108 13.67 -12.72 -10.89
N ALA A 109 14.14 -12.90 -9.65
CA ALA A 109 15.05 -13.99 -9.30
C ALA A 109 14.35 -15.37 -9.16
N LEU A 110 13.02 -15.43 -9.31
CA LEU A 110 12.25 -16.68 -9.21
C LEU A 110 12.64 -17.75 -10.24
N GLN A 111 13.36 -17.39 -11.32
CA GLN A 111 13.93 -18.37 -12.25
C GLN A 111 14.92 -19.35 -11.58
N CYS A 112 15.47 -19.03 -10.39
CA CYS A 112 16.42 -19.90 -9.68
C CYS A 112 15.82 -20.86 -8.64
N ILE A 113 14.54 -20.70 -8.22
CA ILE A 113 13.97 -21.46 -7.08
C ILE A 113 13.05 -22.60 -7.52
N ARG A 114 12.72 -22.69 -8.81
CA ARG A 114 11.88 -23.75 -9.40
C ARG A 114 12.66 -25.00 -9.87
N LYS A 115 13.87 -25.23 -9.40
CA LYS A 115 14.59 -26.51 -9.57
C LYS A 115 14.40 -27.41 -8.36
#